data_AF-A0A3M1JMF6-F1
#
_entry.id   AF-A0A3M1JMF6-F1
#
_cell.length_a   1.000
_cell.length_b   1.000
_cell.length_c   1.000
_cell.angle_alpha   90.00
_cell.angle_beta   90.00
_cell.angle_gamma   90.00
#
_symmetry.space_group_name_H-M   'P 1'
#
loop_
_entity.id
_entity.type
_entity.pdbx_description
1 polymer ?
#
loop_
_entity_poly.entity_id
_entity_poly.type
_entity_poly.pdbx_seq_one_letter_code
_entity_poly.pdbx_strand_id
1 'polypeptide(L)'
;MLHFARWKVILVLLISLGGIIFALPNLFPASTLSKLPDWIPHRQVNLGLDLQGGAHLLYEMDEKELVEDWLKTIRGDVRDVLRKEKIGYRGIAISVKDKAVIVRLRPDADAEKALKELQTLVQPIGGNAFTSVTGIIGNTLEVTKVDDHTIRVAITDAGLAQRISAAIESSIETVRRRIDAFGTTEPTIQRQGRNRILVQVPGIKDVARLKGLVGETGKLEFKLVDPTTTAQQAIQTKRIPPGSEIVPSVDGFADAYLVKARPILTGENLVDAHPAFDQRTNEPIVTFRFDAAGARRFGRVTSQNVGRPFAIILDGKVISAPVIREPILGGT
;
A
#
# COMPACT_ATOMS: atom_id res chain seq x y z
N MET A 1 -55.24 6.21 46.32
CA MET A 1 -55.16 5.06 45.39
C MET A 1 -54.84 5.59 44.00
N LEU A 2 -53.72 5.19 43.40
CA LEU A 2 -53.34 5.60 42.04
C LEU A 2 -54.27 4.90 41.03
N HIS A 3 -55.28 5.61 40.53
CA HIS A 3 -56.16 5.11 39.47
C HIS A 3 -55.52 5.40 38.11
N PHE A 4 -54.90 4.37 37.51
CA PHE A 4 -54.40 4.46 36.14
C PHE A 4 -55.54 4.17 35.15
N ALA A 5 -55.66 4.98 34.09
CA ALA A 5 -56.60 4.72 33.01
C ALA A 5 -56.27 3.37 32.34
N ARG A 6 -57.28 2.53 32.10
CA ARG A 6 -57.10 1.16 31.58
C ARG A 6 -56.29 1.10 30.28
N TRP A 7 -56.41 2.10 29.40
CA TRP A 7 -55.63 2.17 28.17
C TRP A 7 -54.11 2.36 28.43
N LYS A 8 -53.73 3.12 29.47
CA LYS A 8 -52.34 3.30 29.87
C LYS A 8 -51.75 2.00 30.40
N VAL A 9 -52.54 1.22 31.15
CA VAL A 9 -52.14 -0.11 31.63
C VAL A 9 -51.91 -1.07 30.46
N ILE A 10 -52.83 -1.07 29.48
CA ILE A 10 -52.69 -1.87 28.25
C ILE A 10 -51.44 -1.46 27.47
N LEU A 11 -51.18 -0.15 27.30
CA LEU A 11 -50.00 0.35 26.62
C LEU A 11 -48.70 -0.06 27.32
N VAL A 12 -48.63 0.06 28.65
CA VAL A 12 -47.45 -0.35 29.43
C VAL A 12 -47.21 -1.86 29.31
N LEU A 13 -48.27 -2.68 29.38
CA LEU A 13 -48.17 -4.13 29.17
C LEU A 13 -47.67 -4.46 27.77
N LEU A 14 -48.16 -3.78 26.74
CA LEU A 14 -47.77 -4.01 25.34
C LEU A 14 -46.30 -3.62 25.10
N ILE A 15 -45.85 -2.49 25.65
CA ILE A 15 -44.44 -2.06 25.59
C ILE A 15 -43.54 -3.04 26.35
N SER A 16 -43.95 -3.48 27.55
CA SER A 16 -43.19 -4.45 28.34
C SER A 16 -43.09 -5.81 27.66
N LEU A 17 -44.19 -6.30 27.08
CA LEU A 17 -44.21 -7.54 26.31
C LEU A 17 -43.34 -7.42 25.06
N GLY A 18 -43.41 -6.29 24.35
CA GLY A 18 -42.53 -5.98 23.23
C GLY A 18 -41.06 -6.02 23.63
N GLY A 19 -40.69 -5.39 24.75
CA GLY A 19 -39.32 -5.41 25.28
C GLY A 19 -38.82 -6.83 25.58
N ILE A 20 -39.66 -7.70 26.16
CA ILE A 20 -39.33 -9.10 26.42
C ILE A 20 -39.11 -9.87 25.11
N ILE A 21 -39.97 -9.66 24.10
CA ILE A 21 -39.85 -10.29 22.78
C ILE A 21 -38.56 -9.88 22.06
N PHE A 22 -38.15 -8.61 22.17
CA PHE A 22 -36.89 -8.14 21.59
C PHE A 22 -35.64 -8.60 22.36
N ALA A 23 -35.76 -8.89 23.66
CA ALA A 23 -34.65 -9.36 24.50
C ALA A 23 -34.46 -10.89 24.51
N LEU A 24 -35.53 -11.66 24.26
CA LEU A 24 -35.55 -13.12 24.18
C LEU A 24 -34.43 -13.74 23.31
N PRO A 25 -34.07 -13.18 22.14
CA PRO A 25 -32.99 -13.72 21.30
C PRO A 25 -31.62 -13.73 21.96
N ASN A 26 -31.40 -12.88 22.98
CA ASN A 26 -30.11 -12.80 23.67
C ASN A 26 -29.87 -13.96 24.66
N LEU A 27 -30.92 -14.71 25.04
CA LEU A 27 -30.84 -15.81 26.01
C LEU A 27 -30.57 -17.17 25.38
N PHE A 28 -30.73 -17.31 24.06
CA PHE A 28 -30.58 -18.57 23.35
C PHE A 28 -29.26 -18.62 22.55
N PRO A 29 -28.56 -19.77 22.49
CA PRO A 29 -27.42 -19.94 21.60
C PRO A 29 -27.81 -19.81 20.11
N ALA A 30 -26.90 -19.31 19.27
CA ALA A 30 -27.13 -19.07 17.84
C ALA A 30 -27.63 -20.32 17.07
N SER A 31 -27.26 -21.52 17.52
CA SER A 31 -27.71 -22.80 16.95
C SER A 31 -29.22 -23.06 17.16
N THR A 32 -29.81 -22.55 18.23
CA THR A 32 -31.23 -22.74 18.56
C THR A 32 -32.09 -21.67 17.89
N LEU A 33 -31.55 -20.45 17.73
CA LEU A 33 -32.20 -19.36 17.00
C LEU A 33 -32.43 -19.67 15.52
N SER A 34 -31.49 -20.34 14.86
CA SER A 34 -31.63 -20.73 13.44
C SER A 34 -32.80 -21.68 13.13
N LYS A 35 -33.41 -22.28 14.16
CA LYS A 35 -34.57 -23.18 14.04
C LYS A 35 -35.90 -22.51 14.38
N LEU A 36 -35.87 -21.25 14.83
CA LEU A 36 -37.07 -20.48 15.15
C LEU A 36 -37.67 -19.87 13.88
N PRO A 37 -38.99 -19.86 13.75
CA PRO A 37 -39.68 -19.31 12.58
C PRO A 37 -39.44 -17.80 12.39
N ASP A 38 -39.48 -17.32 11.13
CA ASP A 38 -39.02 -16.00 10.66
C ASP A 38 -39.66 -14.76 11.31
N TRP A 39 -40.73 -14.93 12.09
CA TRP A 39 -41.45 -13.84 12.78
C TRP A 39 -40.83 -13.45 14.13
N ILE A 40 -39.83 -14.20 14.62
CA ILE A 40 -39.09 -13.90 15.85
C ILE A 40 -37.78 -13.20 15.49
N PRO A 41 -37.35 -12.13 16.18
CA PRO A 41 -36.08 -11.47 15.89
C PRO A 41 -34.89 -12.41 16.09
N HIS A 42 -34.11 -12.70 15.03
CA HIS A 42 -32.91 -13.56 15.14
C HIS A 42 -31.62 -12.82 15.53
N ARG A 43 -31.65 -11.49 15.62
CA ARG A 43 -30.45 -10.67 15.85
C ARG A 43 -30.13 -10.60 17.34
N GLN A 44 -29.01 -11.17 17.74
CA GLN A 44 -28.40 -10.98 19.05
C GLN A 44 -27.73 -9.61 19.14
N VAL A 45 -27.50 -9.12 20.36
CA VAL A 45 -26.70 -7.92 20.59
C VAL A 45 -25.25 -8.23 20.21
N ASN A 46 -24.62 -7.35 19.43
CA ASN A 46 -23.18 -7.45 19.15
C ASN A 46 -22.41 -7.25 20.46
N LEU A 47 -21.88 -8.34 21.00
CA LEU A 47 -21.06 -8.32 22.21
C LEU A 47 -19.69 -7.71 21.87
N GLY A 48 -19.18 -6.84 22.74
CA GLY A 48 -17.85 -6.25 22.58
C GLY A 48 -16.73 -7.28 22.79
N LEU A 49 -15.50 -6.87 22.45
CA LEU A 49 -14.28 -7.68 22.55
C LEU A 49 -14.11 -8.35 23.93
N ASP A 50 -14.42 -7.63 25.01
CA ASP A 50 -14.23 -8.14 26.38
C ASP A 50 -15.18 -9.30 26.73
N LEU A 51 -16.31 -9.42 26.02
CA LEU A 51 -17.33 -10.44 26.28
C LEU A 51 -17.26 -11.61 25.27
N GLN A 52 -16.81 -11.37 24.04
CA GLN A 52 -16.65 -12.41 23.00
C GLN A 52 -15.23 -12.97 22.91
N GLY A 53 -14.24 -12.29 23.52
CA GLY A 53 -12.83 -12.52 23.20
C GLY A 53 -12.48 -12.06 21.78
N GLY A 54 -11.19 -11.98 21.46
CA GLY A 54 -10.73 -11.65 20.12
C GLY A 54 -9.33 -11.06 20.09
N ALA A 55 -8.99 -10.37 19.00
CA ALA A 55 -7.69 -9.74 18.80
C ALA A 55 -7.78 -8.22 18.88
N HIS A 56 -6.85 -7.63 19.62
CA HIS A 56 -6.62 -6.18 19.68
C HIS A 56 -5.17 -5.89 19.28
N LEU A 57 -4.97 -5.40 18.07
CA LEU A 57 -3.65 -5.20 17.48
C LEU A 57 -3.44 -3.72 17.17
N LEU A 58 -2.34 -3.16 17.65
CA LEU A 58 -1.92 -1.80 17.34
C LEU A 58 -0.66 -1.87 16.48
N TYR A 59 -0.76 -1.39 15.25
CA TYR A 59 0.34 -1.33 14.30
C TYR A 59 0.86 0.11 14.18
N GLU A 60 2.17 0.26 14.17
CA GLU A 60 2.85 1.53 13.96
C GLU A 60 3.64 1.49 12.65
N MET A 61 3.51 2.52 11.84
CA MET A 61 4.21 2.63 10.57
C MET A 61 5.67 3.02 10.78
N ASP A 62 6.58 2.39 10.05
CA ASP A 62 7.98 2.79 10.00
C ASP A 62 8.13 4.08 9.17
N GLU A 63 8.17 5.22 9.87
CA GLU A 63 8.36 6.53 9.24
C GLU A 63 9.72 6.66 8.56
N LYS A 64 10.76 5.95 9.03
CA LYS A 64 12.10 6.04 8.44
C LYS A 64 12.11 5.36 7.07
N GLU A 65 11.55 4.16 7.00
CA GLU A 65 11.41 3.42 5.74
C GLU A 65 10.58 4.21 4.72
N LEU A 66 9.45 4.80 5.16
CA LEU A 66 8.61 5.64 4.31
C LEU A 66 9.38 6.83 3.71
N VAL A 67 10.20 7.51 4.53
CA VAL A 67 11.03 8.64 4.09
C VAL A 67 12.10 8.17 3.10
N GLU A 68 12.78 7.06 3.39
CA GLU A 68 13.80 6.52 2.50
C GLU A 68 13.23 6.15 1.12
N ASP A 69 12.09 5.47 1.09
CA ASP A 69 11.43 5.07 -0.16
C ASP A 69 10.90 6.28 -0.94
N TRP A 70 10.40 7.30 -0.24
CA TRP A 70 10.00 8.53 -0.89
C TRP A 70 11.21 9.28 -1.47
N LEU A 71 12.34 9.35 -0.76
CA LEU A 71 13.58 9.95 -1.27
C LEU A 71 14.15 9.19 -2.47
N LYS A 72 14.06 7.85 -2.50
CA LYS A 72 14.44 7.03 -3.66
C LYS A 72 13.58 7.37 -4.88
N THR A 73 12.28 7.58 -4.67
CA THR A 73 11.33 7.98 -5.72
C THR A 73 11.66 9.38 -6.24
N ILE A 74 11.81 10.36 -5.35
CA ILE A 74 12.18 11.74 -5.70
C ILE A 74 13.50 11.77 -6.48
N ARG A 75 14.52 11.03 -6.04
CA ARG A 75 15.79 10.91 -6.77
C ARG A 75 15.57 10.43 -8.21
N GLY A 76 14.67 9.46 -8.40
CA GLY A 76 14.31 8.95 -9.72
C GLY A 76 13.65 10.02 -10.60
N ASP A 77 12.68 10.74 -10.05
CA ASP A 77 11.94 11.78 -10.78
C ASP A 77 12.84 12.97 -11.13
N VAL A 78 13.68 13.43 -10.18
CA VAL A 78 14.72 14.44 -10.40
C VAL A 78 15.64 14.03 -11.55
N ARG A 79 16.10 12.78 -11.55
CA ARG A 79 16.99 12.27 -12.60
C ARG A 79 16.31 12.27 -13.97
N ASP A 80 15.03 11.91 -14.02
CA ASP A 80 14.27 11.83 -15.26
C ASP A 80 13.99 13.23 -15.84
N VAL A 81 13.64 14.21 -15.00
CA VAL A 81 13.51 15.63 -15.40
C VAL A 81 14.82 16.16 -15.97
N LEU A 82 15.93 15.98 -15.25
CA LEU A 82 17.25 16.46 -15.71
C LEU A 82 17.66 15.82 -17.04
N ARG A 83 17.37 14.52 -17.24
CA ARG A 83 17.67 13.82 -18.49
C ARG A 83 16.81 14.30 -19.66
N LYS A 84 15.52 14.49 -19.42
CA LYS A 84 14.57 14.99 -20.44
C LYS A 84 15.02 16.35 -20.98
N GLU A 85 15.47 17.22 -20.09
CA GLU A 85 15.93 18.58 -20.41
C GLU A 85 17.42 18.65 -20.79
N LYS A 86 18.10 17.51 -20.89
CA LYS A 86 19.52 17.35 -21.24
C LYS A 86 20.48 18.12 -20.32
N ILE A 87 20.12 18.27 -19.05
CA ILE A 87 20.93 18.96 -18.04
C ILE A 87 21.97 17.99 -17.46
N GLY A 88 23.24 18.35 -17.60
CA GLY A 88 24.37 17.56 -17.11
C GLY A 88 24.51 17.61 -15.58
N TYR A 89 24.55 16.44 -14.92
CA TYR A 89 24.83 16.32 -13.49
C TYR A 89 25.99 15.36 -13.22
N ARG A 90 26.76 15.63 -12.16
CA ARG A 90 27.84 14.77 -11.67
C ARG A 90 27.32 13.62 -10.80
N GLY A 91 26.28 13.89 -10.03
CA GLY A 91 25.67 12.88 -9.16
C GLY A 91 24.44 13.40 -8.43
N ILE A 92 23.60 12.46 -8.00
CA ILE A 92 22.41 12.72 -7.18
C ILE A 92 22.55 11.87 -5.93
N ALA A 93 22.71 12.52 -4.77
CA ALA A 93 22.88 11.87 -3.48
C ALA A 93 21.61 11.99 -2.64
N ILE A 94 21.32 10.97 -1.83
CA ILE A 94 20.23 11.02 -0.84
C ILE A 94 20.85 11.34 0.51
N SER A 95 20.32 12.35 1.20
CA SER A 95 20.64 12.65 2.60
C SER A 95 19.40 12.37 3.46
N VAL A 96 19.40 11.21 4.12
CA VAL A 96 18.27 10.77 4.97
C VAL A 96 18.12 11.67 6.20
N LYS A 97 19.23 12.13 6.80
CA LYS A 97 19.24 13.04 7.96
C LYS A 97 18.55 14.37 7.66
N ASP A 98 18.76 14.86 6.45
CA ASP A 98 18.23 16.12 5.94
C ASP A 98 16.84 16.00 5.29
N LYS A 99 16.32 14.76 5.16
CA LYS A 99 15.15 14.42 4.35
C LYS A 99 15.23 15.05 2.95
N ALA A 100 16.42 15.02 2.33
CA ALA A 100 16.68 15.76 1.10
C ALA A 100 17.46 14.95 0.06
N VAL A 101 17.21 15.27 -1.21
CA VAL A 101 17.98 14.81 -2.36
C VAL A 101 18.89 15.96 -2.80
N ILE A 102 20.20 15.71 -2.82
CA ILE A 102 21.23 16.68 -3.20
C ILE A 102 21.67 16.38 -4.62
N VAL A 103 21.42 17.32 -5.52
CA VAL A 103 21.81 17.25 -6.93
C VAL A 103 23.07 18.08 -7.12
N ARG A 104 24.14 17.43 -7.60
CA ARG A 104 25.38 18.12 -7.99
C ARG A 104 25.43 18.24 -9.50
N LEU A 105 25.29 19.46 -10.00
CA LEU A 105 25.36 19.81 -11.41
C LEU A 105 26.80 19.78 -11.93
N ARG A 106 26.96 19.68 -13.24
CA ARG A 106 28.24 19.94 -13.89
C ARG A 106 28.50 21.46 -14.00
N PRO A 107 29.76 21.91 -14.05
CA PRO A 107 30.08 23.33 -14.18
C PRO A 107 29.54 24.03 -15.41
N ASP A 108 29.28 23.27 -16.48
CA ASP A 108 28.74 23.73 -17.75
C ASP A 108 27.20 23.67 -17.82
N ALA A 109 26.51 23.33 -16.72
CA ALA A 109 25.06 23.14 -16.71
C ALA A 109 24.31 24.39 -16.25
N ASP A 110 23.19 24.71 -16.91
CA ASP A 110 22.31 25.82 -16.55
C ASP A 110 21.59 25.57 -15.22
N ALA A 111 22.13 26.12 -14.14
CA ALA A 111 21.58 25.96 -12.79
C ALA A 111 20.18 26.58 -12.62
N GLU A 112 19.90 27.70 -13.30
CA GLU A 112 18.58 28.35 -13.26
C GLU A 112 17.52 27.54 -13.99
N LYS A 113 17.87 27.00 -15.17
CA LYS A 113 16.99 26.10 -15.91
C LYS A 113 16.70 24.85 -15.07
N ALA A 114 17.73 24.26 -14.46
CA ALA A 114 17.57 23.11 -13.57
C ALA A 114 16.64 23.40 -12.39
N LEU A 115 16.78 24.56 -11.75
CA LEU A 115 15.93 24.96 -10.63
C LEU A 115 14.47 25.09 -11.05
N LYS A 116 14.19 25.78 -12.16
CA LYS A 116 12.83 25.96 -12.69
C LYS A 116 12.17 24.62 -13.03
N GLU A 117 12.91 23.72 -13.66
CA GLU A 117 12.40 22.39 -14.02
C GLU A 117 12.17 21.51 -12.79
N LEU A 118 13.05 21.58 -11.79
CA LEU A 118 12.86 20.84 -10.55
C LEU A 118 11.72 21.41 -9.69
N GLN A 119 11.42 22.71 -9.80
CA GLN A 119 10.23 23.30 -9.17
C GLN A 119 8.93 22.71 -9.74
N THR A 120 8.91 22.19 -10.97
CA THR A 120 7.72 21.51 -11.51
C THR A 120 7.39 20.20 -10.79
N LEU A 121 8.36 19.61 -10.06
CA LEU A 121 8.13 18.43 -9.22
C LEU A 121 7.43 18.78 -7.90
N VAL A 122 7.40 20.06 -7.52
CA VAL A 122 6.75 20.51 -6.30
C VAL A 122 5.23 20.47 -6.51
N GLN A 123 4.58 19.49 -5.89
CA GLN A 123 3.12 19.42 -5.91
C GLN A 123 2.56 20.26 -4.76
N PRO A 124 1.60 21.17 -5.03
CA PRO A 124 0.92 21.91 -3.98
C PRO A 124 0.03 20.97 -3.17
N ILE A 125 0.13 21.06 -1.85
CA ILE A 125 -0.74 20.38 -0.90
C ILE A 125 -2.05 21.17 -0.88
N GLY A 126 -3.16 20.50 -1.20
CA GLY A 126 -4.49 21.13 -1.18
C GLY A 126 -4.91 21.81 -2.48
N GLY A 127 -4.48 21.31 -3.64
CA GLY A 127 -4.90 21.81 -4.96
C GLY A 127 -6.40 21.72 -5.29
N ASN A 128 -7.23 21.24 -4.36
CA ASN A 128 -8.69 21.27 -4.50
C ASN A 128 -9.20 22.64 -3.99
N ALA A 129 -10.15 23.24 -4.71
CA ALA A 129 -10.78 24.53 -4.34
C ALA A 129 -11.38 24.57 -2.92
N PHE A 130 -11.53 23.41 -2.26
CA PHE A 130 -12.00 23.30 -0.88
C PHE A 130 -10.90 23.59 0.17
N THR A 131 -9.64 23.28 -0.14
CA THR A 131 -8.50 23.45 0.78
C THR A 131 -7.89 24.86 0.76
N SER A 132 -8.19 25.67 -0.27
CA SER A 132 -7.85 27.10 -0.27
C SER A 132 -8.69 27.91 0.73
N VAL A 133 -9.89 27.42 1.09
CA VAL A 133 -10.78 28.06 2.06
C VAL A 133 -10.34 27.78 3.51
N THR A 134 -9.65 26.67 3.77
CA THR A 134 -9.20 26.26 5.11
C THR A 134 -7.80 26.75 5.47
N GLY A 135 -7.12 27.49 4.58
CA GLY A 135 -5.81 28.09 4.86
C GLY A 135 -4.64 27.12 4.93
N ILE A 136 -4.83 25.85 4.56
CA ILE A 136 -3.76 24.86 4.48
C ILE A 136 -3.08 25.02 3.11
N ILE A 137 -2.12 25.94 3.04
CA ILE A 137 -1.25 26.13 1.87
C ILE A 137 0.14 25.60 2.25
N GLY A 138 0.57 24.54 1.59
CA GLY A 138 1.90 23.97 1.78
C GLY A 138 2.37 23.29 0.50
N ASN A 139 3.67 23.13 0.34
CA ASN A 139 4.25 22.37 -0.75
C ASN A 139 4.73 21.03 -0.24
N THR A 140 4.59 19.97 -1.03
CA THR A 140 5.10 18.64 -0.66
C THR A 140 6.63 18.60 -0.58
N LEU A 141 7.28 19.41 -1.40
CA LEU A 141 8.74 19.51 -1.54
C LEU A 141 9.17 20.97 -1.52
N GLU A 142 10.39 21.20 -1.07
CA GLU A 142 11.07 22.49 -1.15
C GLU A 142 12.34 22.35 -1.98
N VAL A 143 12.48 23.17 -3.02
CA VAL A 143 13.65 23.17 -3.89
C VAL A 143 14.46 24.43 -3.60
N THR A 144 15.63 24.25 -3.01
CA THR A 144 16.55 25.35 -2.67
C THR A 144 17.86 25.22 -3.44
N LYS A 145 18.38 26.35 -3.90
CA LYS A 145 19.74 26.44 -4.44
C LYS A 145 20.68 26.65 -3.25
N VAL A 146 21.55 25.68 -2.99
CA VAL A 146 22.57 25.80 -1.93
C VAL A 146 23.79 26.54 -2.46
N ASP A 147 24.15 26.27 -3.72
CA ASP A 147 25.30 26.86 -4.41
C ASP A 147 25.04 26.84 -5.94
N ASP A 148 25.90 27.47 -6.74
CA ASP A 148 25.78 27.52 -8.20
C ASP A 148 25.73 26.14 -8.87
N HIS A 149 26.29 25.13 -8.21
CA HIS A 149 26.38 23.77 -8.73
C HIS A 149 25.61 22.75 -7.88
N THR A 150 24.91 23.18 -6.83
CA THR A 150 24.25 22.27 -5.90
C THR A 150 22.81 22.70 -5.63
N ILE A 151 21.86 21.85 -6.04
CA ILE A 151 20.44 22.02 -5.76
C ILE A 151 20.03 21.00 -4.70
N ARG A 152 19.27 21.45 -3.71
CA ARG A 152 18.69 20.63 -2.64
C ARG A 152 17.18 20.54 -2.85
N VAL A 153 16.67 19.32 -2.94
CA VAL A 153 15.23 19.03 -2.97
C VAL A 153 14.89 18.37 -1.65
N ALA A 154 14.27 19.09 -0.73
CA ALA A 154 13.93 18.64 0.61
C ALA A 154 12.43 18.32 0.74
N ILE A 155 12.11 17.32 1.55
CA ILE A 155 10.74 17.03 1.97
C ILE A 155 10.34 18.03 3.05
N THR A 156 9.19 18.68 2.87
CA THR A 156 8.63 19.57 3.90
C THR A 156 7.91 18.76 4.99
N ASP A 157 7.79 19.29 6.20
CA ASP A 157 7.05 18.60 7.27
C ASP A 157 5.55 18.46 6.95
N ALA A 158 4.98 19.43 6.22
CA ALA A 158 3.61 19.34 5.71
C ALA A 158 3.44 18.21 4.69
N GLY A 159 4.39 18.08 3.75
CA GLY A 159 4.41 16.98 2.79
C GLY A 159 4.56 15.62 3.44
N LEU A 160 5.42 15.52 4.47
CA LEU A 160 5.58 14.31 5.25
C LEU A 160 4.30 13.93 6.01
N ALA A 161 3.62 14.89 6.64
CA ALA A 161 2.37 14.62 7.35
C ALA A 161 1.24 14.15 6.41
N GLN A 162 1.15 14.75 5.21
CA GLN A 162 0.22 14.31 4.18
C GLN A 162 0.57 12.89 3.68
N ARG A 163 1.85 12.64 3.39
CA ARG A 163 2.32 11.32 2.93
C ARG A 163 2.05 10.24 3.97
N ILE A 164 2.28 10.53 5.26
CA ILE A 164 1.95 9.63 6.36
C ILE A 164 0.45 9.36 6.40
N SER A 165 -0.39 10.38 6.29
CA SER A 165 -1.85 10.21 6.34
C SER A 165 -2.36 9.36 5.17
N ALA A 166 -1.88 9.62 3.95
CA ALA A 166 -2.22 8.81 2.78
C ALA A 166 -1.72 7.35 2.90
N ALA A 167 -0.52 7.14 3.44
CA ALA A 167 0.01 5.80 3.68
C ALA A 167 -0.82 5.02 4.72
N ILE A 168 -1.29 5.69 5.78
CA ILE A 168 -2.17 5.09 6.79
C ILE A 168 -3.52 4.71 6.19
N GLU A 169 -4.12 5.57 5.38
CA GLU A 169 -5.40 5.26 4.69
C GLU A 169 -5.27 4.05 3.76
N SER A 170 -4.21 4.01 2.94
CA SER A 170 -3.91 2.86 2.08
C SER A 170 -3.66 1.57 2.88
N SER A 171 -2.98 1.69 4.02
CA SER A 171 -2.73 0.57 4.93
C SER A 171 -4.02 0.07 5.56
N ILE A 172 -4.92 0.95 6.00
CA ILE A 172 -6.25 0.56 6.53
C ILE A 172 -7.02 -0.27 5.50
N GLU A 173 -7.03 0.16 4.24
CA GLU A 173 -7.73 -0.56 3.17
C GLU A 173 -7.06 -1.92 2.86
N THR A 174 -5.73 -1.98 2.92
CA THR A 174 -4.99 -3.24 2.75
C THR A 174 -5.28 -4.21 3.89
N VAL A 175 -5.27 -3.73 5.14
CA VAL A 175 -5.62 -4.55 6.31
C VAL A 175 -7.06 -5.01 6.24
N ARG A 176 -8.00 -4.15 5.82
CA ARG A 176 -9.41 -4.51 5.60
C ARG A 176 -9.53 -5.69 4.63
N ARG A 177 -8.98 -5.54 3.42
CA ARG A 177 -9.02 -6.61 2.39
C ARG A 177 -8.43 -7.94 2.88
N ARG A 178 -7.36 -7.90 3.67
CA ARG A 178 -6.73 -9.10 4.24
C ARG A 178 -7.57 -9.76 5.34
N ILE A 179 -8.28 -8.99 6.15
CA ILE A 179 -9.17 -9.52 7.18
C ILE A 179 -10.47 -10.06 6.54
N ASP A 180 -11.00 -9.39 5.53
CA ASP A 180 -12.19 -9.85 4.79
C ASP A 180 -11.96 -11.22 4.15
N ALA A 181 -10.73 -11.51 3.70
CA ALA A 181 -10.34 -12.83 3.20
C ALA A 181 -10.43 -13.95 4.27
N PHE A 182 -10.47 -13.59 5.56
CA PHE A 182 -10.70 -14.54 6.67
C PHE A 182 -12.18 -14.91 6.84
N GLY A 183 -13.09 -14.08 6.31
CA GLY A 183 -14.39 -14.52 5.84
C GLY A 183 -15.49 -14.74 6.87
N THR A 184 -15.61 -13.99 7.97
CA THR A 184 -16.85 -14.00 8.80
C THR A 184 -16.96 -12.97 9.95
N THR A 185 -16.06 -12.00 10.11
CA THR A 185 -16.11 -11.01 11.21
C THR A 185 -16.04 -9.59 10.66
N GLU A 186 -16.85 -8.67 11.18
CA GLU A 186 -16.71 -7.22 10.90
C GLU A 186 -15.57 -6.65 11.75
N PRO A 187 -14.36 -6.41 11.20
CA PRO A 187 -13.28 -5.82 11.98
C PRO A 187 -13.51 -4.33 12.17
N THR A 188 -13.15 -3.83 13.35
CA THR A 188 -13.01 -2.39 13.56
C THR A 188 -11.57 -1.99 13.29
N ILE A 189 -11.35 -1.30 12.16
CA ILE A 189 -10.04 -0.80 11.75
C ILE A 189 -10.11 0.72 11.78
N GLN A 190 -9.33 1.34 12.66
CA GLN A 190 -9.36 2.78 12.86
C GLN A 190 -7.94 3.35 12.95
N ARG A 191 -7.79 4.60 12.51
CA ARG A 191 -6.54 5.34 12.69
C ARG A 191 -6.40 5.73 14.17
N GLN A 192 -5.26 5.40 14.77
CA GLN A 192 -4.91 5.78 16.14
C GLN A 192 -3.76 6.81 16.09
N GLY A 193 -4.06 8.09 16.28
CA GLY A 193 -3.04 9.15 16.21
C GLY A 193 -2.48 9.37 14.79
N ARG A 194 -1.19 9.75 14.68
CA ARG A 194 -0.61 10.19 13.40
C ARG A 194 -0.21 9.04 12.48
N ASN A 195 0.44 8.01 13.03
CA ASN A 195 1.16 6.96 12.30
C ASN A 195 0.78 5.52 12.75
N ARG A 196 -0.33 5.35 13.47
CA ARG A 196 -0.75 4.03 13.97
C ARG A 196 -2.16 3.66 13.52
N ILE A 197 -2.40 2.35 13.43
CA ILE A 197 -3.69 1.76 13.09
C ILE A 197 -4.07 0.77 14.17
N LEU A 198 -5.26 0.97 14.73
CA LEU A 198 -5.91 0.06 15.65
C LEU A 198 -6.76 -0.92 14.86
N VAL A 199 -6.54 -2.21 15.09
CA VAL A 199 -7.27 -3.31 14.47
C VAL A 199 -7.89 -4.16 15.57
N GLN A 200 -9.21 -4.22 15.59
CA GLN A 200 -9.98 -5.03 16.52
C GLN A 200 -10.82 -6.05 15.74
N VAL A 201 -10.62 -7.33 16.04
CA VAL A 201 -11.36 -8.43 15.40
C VAL A 201 -12.04 -9.26 16.49
N PRO A 202 -13.36 -9.07 16.73
CA PRO A 202 -14.09 -9.80 17.75
C PRO A 202 -14.29 -11.27 17.32
N GLY A 203 -14.34 -12.19 18.27
CA GLY A 203 -14.66 -13.60 18.02
C GLY A 203 -13.59 -14.41 17.27
N ILE A 204 -12.41 -13.84 17.00
CA ILE A 204 -11.30 -14.56 16.37
C ILE A 204 -10.66 -15.54 17.36
N LYS A 205 -10.55 -16.81 16.96
CA LYS A 205 -9.96 -17.87 17.80
C LYS A 205 -8.43 -17.94 17.67
N ASP A 206 -7.90 -17.62 16.49
CA ASP A 206 -6.47 -17.72 16.18
C ASP A 206 -5.87 -16.34 15.90
N VAL A 207 -5.36 -15.71 16.95
CA VAL A 207 -4.70 -14.40 16.89
C VAL A 207 -3.36 -14.50 16.16
N ALA A 208 -2.67 -15.64 16.22
CA ALA A 208 -1.35 -15.80 15.61
C ALA A 208 -1.45 -15.78 14.08
N ARG A 209 -2.45 -16.48 13.52
CA ARG A 209 -2.71 -16.45 12.08
C ARG A 209 -3.13 -15.07 11.59
N LEU A 210 -3.97 -14.36 12.35
CA LEU A 210 -4.34 -12.97 12.04
C LEU A 210 -3.12 -12.05 12.06
N LYS A 211 -2.25 -12.20 13.07
CA LYS A 211 -0.99 -11.43 13.17
C LYS A 211 -0.07 -11.67 11.97
N GLY A 212 0.06 -12.91 11.50
CA GLY A 212 0.84 -13.22 10.30
C GLY A 212 0.31 -12.51 9.06
N LEU A 213 -1.00 -12.59 8.81
CA LEU A 213 -1.64 -11.98 7.64
C LEU A 213 -1.56 -10.45 7.65
N VAL A 214 -1.75 -9.81 8.81
CA VAL A 214 -1.75 -8.35 8.92
C VAL A 214 -0.32 -7.80 9.03
N GLY A 215 0.61 -8.56 9.62
CA GLY A 215 1.97 -8.12 9.89
C GLY A 215 2.94 -8.20 8.70
N GLU A 216 2.66 -9.00 7.67
CA GLU A 216 3.51 -9.09 6.48
C GLU A 216 3.33 -7.87 5.56
N THR A 217 4.39 -7.17 5.17
CA THR A 217 4.29 -5.92 4.40
C THR A 217 3.82 -6.13 2.96
N GLY A 218 3.90 -7.34 2.41
CA GLY A 218 3.26 -7.71 1.13
C GLY A 218 3.60 -6.77 -0.02
N LYS A 219 4.82 -6.21 -0.01
CA LYS A 219 5.27 -5.22 -0.97
C LYS A 219 5.63 -5.92 -2.27
N LEU A 220 4.65 -5.95 -3.17
CA LEU A 220 4.79 -6.52 -4.50
C LEU A 220 5.33 -5.47 -5.47
N GLU A 221 6.44 -5.79 -6.13
CA GLU A 221 7.07 -4.96 -7.14
C GLU A 221 7.37 -5.78 -8.39
N PHE A 222 7.08 -5.20 -9.55
CA PHE A 222 7.37 -5.81 -10.83
C PHE A 222 8.46 -5.01 -11.54
N LYS A 223 9.63 -5.62 -11.75
CA LYS A 223 10.83 -4.95 -12.30
C LYS A 223 11.35 -5.70 -13.51
N LEU A 224 11.85 -4.96 -14.50
CA LEU A 224 12.57 -5.57 -15.61
C LEU A 224 13.97 -5.99 -15.17
N VAL A 225 14.41 -7.17 -15.59
CA VAL A 225 15.81 -7.59 -15.42
C VAL A 225 16.70 -6.78 -16.37
N ASP A 226 17.84 -6.35 -15.85
CA ASP A 226 18.84 -5.60 -16.61
C ASP A 226 19.72 -6.57 -17.43
N PRO A 227 19.74 -6.46 -18.77
CA PRO A 227 20.51 -7.35 -19.62
C PRO A 227 22.00 -6.98 -19.69
N THR A 228 22.41 -5.83 -19.12
CA THR A 228 23.79 -5.33 -19.28
C THR A 228 24.83 -6.23 -18.60
N THR A 229 24.50 -6.85 -17.47
CA THR A 229 25.43 -7.68 -16.69
C THR A 229 24.66 -8.67 -15.80
N THR A 230 25.25 -9.83 -15.54
CA THR A 230 24.69 -10.82 -14.60
C THR A 230 24.90 -10.37 -13.15
N ALA A 231 23.95 -10.66 -12.26
CA ALA A 231 24.06 -10.30 -10.84
C ALA A 231 25.40 -10.75 -10.21
N GLN A 232 25.86 -11.96 -10.52
CA GLN A 232 27.15 -12.50 -10.06
C GLN A 232 28.34 -11.65 -10.49
N GLN A 233 28.37 -11.19 -11.74
CA GLN A 233 29.45 -10.33 -12.25
C GLN A 233 29.40 -8.93 -11.61
N ALA A 234 28.21 -8.37 -11.39
CA ALA A 234 28.06 -7.08 -10.72
C ALA A 234 28.54 -7.14 -9.25
N ILE A 235 28.29 -8.25 -8.56
CA ILE A 235 28.77 -8.52 -7.20
C ILE A 235 30.30 -8.64 -7.18
N GLN A 236 30.88 -9.44 -8.08
CA GLN A 236 32.33 -9.67 -8.15
C GLN A 236 33.10 -8.38 -8.49
N THR A 237 32.62 -7.62 -9.48
CA THR A 237 33.27 -6.38 -9.93
C THR A 237 32.94 -5.19 -9.04
N LYS A 238 32.00 -5.33 -8.09
CA LYS A 238 31.44 -4.25 -7.25
C LYS A 238 30.96 -3.05 -8.08
N ARG A 239 30.51 -3.29 -9.31
CA ARG A 239 30.05 -2.26 -10.25
C ARG A 239 28.61 -2.57 -10.64
N ILE A 240 27.68 -1.81 -10.06
CA ILE A 240 26.26 -1.89 -10.39
C ILE A 240 25.96 -0.80 -11.42
N PRO A 241 25.38 -1.14 -12.60
CA PRO A 241 24.97 -0.16 -13.58
C PRO A 241 24.03 0.90 -12.98
N PRO A 242 24.14 2.17 -13.40
CA PRO A 242 23.34 3.24 -12.83
C PRO A 242 21.85 3.04 -13.09
N GLY A 243 21.05 3.00 -12.02
CA GLY A 243 19.61 2.76 -12.08
C GLY A 243 19.21 1.29 -12.03
N SER A 244 20.13 0.42 -11.64
CA SER A 244 19.89 -1.00 -11.38
C SER A 244 20.25 -1.34 -9.94
N GLU A 245 19.68 -2.41 -9.43
CA GLU A 245 19.90 -2.93 -8.09
C GLU A 245 19.96 -4.46 -8.13
N ILE A 246 20.66 -5.03 -7.17
CA ILE A 246 20.76 -6.48 -7.03
C ILE A 246 19.72 -6.91 -6.01
N VAL A 247 18.86 -7.83 -6.41
CA VAL A 247 17.80 -8.36 -5.54
C VAL A 247 18.04 -9.86 -5.37
N PRO A 248 18.12 -10.37 -4.12
CA PRO A 248 18.25 -11.79 -3.87
C PRO A 248 17.04 -12.54 -4.40
N SER A 249 17.24 -13.77 -4.85
CA SER A 249 16.19 -14.61 -5.40
C SER A 249 15.94 -15.84 -4.55
N VAL A 250 14.68 -16.26 -4.51
CA VAL A 250 14.23 -17.52 -3.89
C VAL A 250 13.52 -18.41 -4.91
N ASP A 251 13.62 -18.08 -6.21
CA ASP A 251 13.00 -18.81 -7.32
C ASP A 251 13.64 -20.18 -7.60
N GLY A 252 14.82 -20.44 -7.03
CA GLY A 252 15.58 -21.68 -7.23
C GLY A 252 16.38 -21.77 -8.54
N PHE A 253 16.33 -20.73 -9.38
CA PHE A 253 17.06 -20.69 -10.65
C PHE A 253 18.35 -19.87 -10.59
N ALA A 254 18.35 -18.80 -9.80
CA ALA A 254 19.51 -17.94 -9.58
C ALA A 254 19.57 -17.49 -8.11
N ASP A 255 20.76 -17.14 -7.61
CA ASP A 255 20.91 -16.60 -6.25
C ASP A 255 20.42 -15.15 -6.15
N ALA A 256 20.53 -14.40 -7.25
CA ALA A 256 20.14 -12.99 -7.34
C ALA A 256 19.92 -12.56 -8.78
N TYR A 257 19.09 -11.55 -8.98
CA TYR A 257 18.90 -10.86 -10.25
C TYR A 257 19.35 -9.41 -10.17
N LEU A 258 19.94 -8.92 -11.27
CA LEU A 258 20.15 -7.50 -11.47
C LEU A 258 18.89 -6.93 -12.11
N VAL A 259 18.13 -6.13 -11.37
CA VAL A 259 16.86 -5.55 -11.84
C VAL A 259 16.98 -4.04 -11.96
N LYS A 260 16.14 -3.43 -12.79
CA LYS A 260 16.02 -1.97 -12.83
C LYS A 260 15.43 -1.50 -11.50
N ALA A 261 16.07 -0.51 -10.87
CA ALA A 261 15.68 -0.05 -9.52
C ALA A 261 14.25 0.54 -9.44
N ARG A 262 13.71 0.99 -10.57
CA ARG A 262 12.34 1.53 -10.64
C ARG A 262 11.34 0.40 -10.93
N PRO A 263 10.34 0.18 -10.08
CA PRO A 263 9.24 -0.73 -10.40
C PRO A 263 8.42 -0.20 -11.58
N ILE A 264 8.07 -1.11 -12.48
CA ILE A 264 7.16 -0.84 -13.58
C ILE A 264 5.72 -0.82 -13.08
N LEU A 265 5.37 -1.81 -12.23
CA LEU A 265 4.09 -1.95 -11.55
C LEU A 265 4.36 -2.28 -10.08
N THR A 266 3.39 -1.98 -9.23
CA THR A 266 3.41 -2.32 -7.80
C THR A 266 2.11 -3.03 -7.43
N GLY A 267 2.06 -3.57 -6.21
CA GLY A 267 0.85 -4.14 -5.61
C GLY A 267 -0.37 -3.22 -5.64
N GLU A 268 -0.19 -1.90 -5.66
CA GLU A 268 -1.27 -0.92 -5.75
C GLU A 268 -2.02 -0.99 -7.09
N ASN A 269 -1.39 -1.52 -8.14
CA ASN A 269 -2.01 -1.68 -9.45
C ASN A 269 -2.79 -2.99 -9.61
N LEU A 270 -2.87 -3.82 -8.56
CA LEU A 270 -3.59 -5.09 -8.58
C LEU A 270 -5.01 -4.90 -8.06
N VAL A 271 -5.97 -5.40 -8.84
CA VAL A 271 -7.38 -5.52 -8.45
C VAL A 271 -7.61 -6.85 -7.73
N ASP A 272 -6.94 -7.91 -8.20
CA ASP A 272 -7.17 -9.26 -7.70
C ASP A 272 -5.91 -10.12 -7.81
N ALA A 273 -5.77 -11.07 -6.90
CA ALA A 273 -4.73 -12.08 -6.92
C ALA A 273 -5.25 -13.33 -6.21
N HIS A 274 -5.27 -14.47 -6.90
CA HIS A 274 -5.72 -15.72 -6.31
C HIS A 274 -4.86 -16.90 -6.79
N PRO A 275 -4.70 -17.94 -5.96
CA PRO A 275 -4.11 -19.19 -6.40
C PRO A 275 -4.99 -19.82 -7.47
N ALA A 276 -4.37 -20.44 -8.45
CA ALA A 276 -5.00 -21.23 -9.49
C ALA A 276 -4.09 -22.42 -9.84
N PHE A 277 -4.55 -23.29 -10.72
CA PHE A 277 -3.72 -24.35 -11.29
C PHE A 277 -3.59 -24.09 -12.79
N ASP A 278 -2.38 -24.20 -13.32
CA ASP A 278 -2.17 -24.20 -14.77
C ASP A 278 -2.90 -25.42 -15.36
N GLN A 279 -3.82 -25.20 -16.29
CA GLN A 279 -4.63 -26.26 -16.91
C GLN A 279 -3.79 -27.28 -17.68
N ARG A 280 -2.57 -26.91 -18.09
CA ARG A 280 -1.69 -27.77 -18.90
C ARG A 280 -0.72 -28.58 -18.05
N THR A 281 -0.12 -27.97 -17.03
CA THR A 281 0.90 -28.62 -16.19
C THR A 281 0.35 -29.10 -14.84
N ASN A 282 -0.86 -28.68 -14.47
CA ASN A 282 -1.47 -28.89 -13.16
C ASN A 282 -0.61 -28.37 -11.99
N GLU A 283 0.28 -27.42 -12.28
CA GLU A 283 1.13 -26.78 -11.28
C GLU A 283 0.37 -25.62 -10.62
N PRO A 284 0.56 -25.39 -9.31
CA PRO A 284 -0.01 -24.25 -8.63
C PRO A 284 0.62 -22.96 -9.15
N ILE A 285 -0.23 -22.02 -9.61
CA ILE A 285 0.16 -20.70 -10.08
C ILE A 285 -0.58 -19.62 -9.30
N VAL A 286 -0.09 -18.40 -9.36
CA VAL A 286 -0.82 -17.23 -8.87
C VAL A 286 -1.22 -16.40 -10.08
N THR A 287 -2.53 -16.22 -10.25
CA THR A 287 -3.07 -15.35 -11.30
C THR A 287 -3.26 -13.96 -10.73
N PHE A 288 -2.81 -12.96 -11.46
CA PHE A 288 -2.97 -11.55 -11.09
C PHE A 288 -3.94 -10.87 -12.06
N ARG A 289 -4.67 -9.88 -11.57
CA ARG A 289 -5.45 -8.97 -12.41
C ARG A 289 -5.10 -7.55 -12.07
N PHE A 290 -4.63 -6.80 -13.07
CA PHE A 290 -4.31 -5.40 -12.92
C PHE A 290 -5.54 -4.50 -13.12
N ASP A 291 -5.48 -3.29 -12.56
CA ASP A 291 -6.44 -2.23 -12.88
C ASP A 291 -6.25 -1.74 -14.33
N ALA A 292 -7.17 -0.90 -14.83
CA ALA A 292 -7.11 -0.43 -16.21
C ALA A 292 -5.83 0.37 -16.55
N ALA A 293 -5.26 1.10 -15.59
CA ALA A 293 -4.02 1.85 -15.79
C ALA A 293 -2.79 0.92 -15.76
N GLY A 294 -2.77 -0.02 -14.82
CA GLY A 294 -1.79 -1.09 -14.68
C GLY A 294 -1.74 -1.98 -15.92
N ALA A 295 -2.89 -2.44 -16.42
CA ALA A 295 -3.00 -3.26 -17.63
C ALA A 295 -2.42 -2.53 -18.87
N ARG A 296 -2.75 -1.25 -19.06
CA ARG A 296 -2.18 -0.45 -20.16
C ARG A 296 -0.66 -0.28 -20.03
N ARG A 297 -0.17 -0.09 -18.82
CA ARG A 297 1.26 0.06 -18.54
C ARG A 297 1.99 -1.26 -18.74
N PHE A 298 1.41 -2.36 -18.28
CA PHE A 298 1.92 -3.71 -18.46
C PHE A 298 1.99 -4.09 -19.93
N GLY A 299 0.92 -3.86 -20.68
CA GLY A 299 0.89 -4.10 -22.13
C GLY A 299 1.95 -3.30 -22.87
N ARG A 300 2.09 -2.00 -22.58
CA ARG A 300 3.13 -1.17 -23.21
C ARG A 300 4.53 -1.69 -22.94
N VAL A 301 4.82 -2.08 -21.70
CA VAL A 301 6.16 -2.52 -21.29
C VAL A 301 6.46 -3.92 -21.83
N THR A 302 5.51 -4.84 -21.78
CA THR A 302 5.69 -6.19 -22.36
C THR A 302 5.89 -6.14 -23.86
N SER A 303 5.14 -5.30 -24.60
CA SER A 303 5.35 -5.09 -26.04
C SER A 303 6.77 -4.62 -26.40
N GLN A 304 7.40 -3.83 -25.54
CA GLN A 304 8.75 -3.29 -25.77
C GLN A 304 9.87 -4.21 -25.27
N ASN A 305 9.54 -5.26 -24.53
CA ASN A 305 10.50 -6.09 -23.80
C ASN A 305 10.27 -7.59 -24.01
N VAL A 306 9.69 -7.98 -25.15
CA VAL A 306 9.58 -9.38 -25.55
C VAL A 306 10.96 -10.03 -25.59
N GLY A 307 11.07 -11.25 -25.07
CA GLY A 307 12.32 -12.00 -24.91
C GLY A 307 13.13 -11.63 -23.67
N ARG A 308 12.69 -10.66 -22.85
CA ARG A 308 13.40 -10.25 -21.64
C ARG A 308 12.74 -10.81 -20.37
N PRO A 309 13.53 -11.12 -19.33
CA PRO A 309 12.98 -11.55 -18.05
C PRO A 309 12.33 -10.39 -17.29
N PHE A 310 11.22 -10.70 -16.64
CA PHE A 310 10.41 -9.79 -15.85
C PHE A 310 10.33 -10.31 -14.42
N ALA A 311 11.04 -9.66 -13.50
CA ALA A 311 11.15 -10.09 -12.12
C ALA A 311 9.91 -9.66 -11.31
N ILE A 312 9.33 -10.62 -10.61
CA ILE A 312 8.27 -10.46 -9.61
C ILE A 312 8.94 -10.53 -8.24
N ILE A 313 8.87 -9.43 -7.51
CA ILE A 313 9.58 -9.24 -6.25
C ILE A 313 8.56 -9.04 -5.14
N LEU A 314 8.70 -9.82 -4.06
CA LEU A 314 7.91 -9.70 -2.84
C LEU A 314 8.86 -9.43 -1.68
N ASP A 315 8.63 -8.32 -0.98
CA ASP A 315 9.41 -7.93 0.20
C ASP A 315 10.93 -7.97 -0.04
N GLY A 316 11.35 -7.49 -1.21
CA GLY A 316 12.77 -7.40 -1.60
C GLY A 316 13.41 -8.74 -2.01
N LYS A 317 12.62 -9.78 -2.27
CA LYS A 317 13.11 -11.06 -2.81
C LYS A 317 12.42 -11.38 -4.13
N VAL A 318 13.18 -11.80 -5.14
CA VAL A 318 12.62 -12.29 -6.40
C VAL A 318 11.99 -13.65 -6.16
N ILE A 319 10.67 -13.73 -6.35
CA ILE A 319 9.91 -14.98 -6.25
C ILE A 319 9.92 -15.71 -7.60
N SER A 320 9.90 -14.96 -8.70
CA SER A 320 9.94 -15.51 -10.06
C SER A 320 10.44 -14.47 -11.04
N ALA A 321 11.14 -14.89 -12.10
CA ALA A 321 11.62 -14.01 -13.17
C ALA A 321 11.33 -14.59 -14.58
N PRO A 322 10.04 -14.78 -14.93
CA PRO A 322 9.67 -15.36 -16.23
C PRO A 322 10.09 -14.47 -17.39
N VAL A 323 10.38 -15.10 -18.54
CA VAL A 323 10.65 -14.40 -19.79
C VAL A 323 9.34 -14.01 -20.46
N ILE A 324 9.22 -12.74 -20.86
CA ILE A 324 8.08 -12.22 -21.62
C ILE A 324 8.11 -12.86 -23.01
N ARG A 325 7.17 -13.76 -23.31
CA ARG A 325 7.13 -14.47 -24.61
C ARG A 325 6.36 -13.70 -25.68
N GLU A 326 5.31 -13.01 -25.25
CA GLU A 326 4.43 -12.24 -26.12
C GLU A 326 3.95 -10.97 -25.38
N PRO A 327 3.47 -9.95 -26.10
CA PRO A 327 2.85 -8.78 -25.49
C PRO A 327 1.59 -9.14 -24.68
N ILE A 328 1.54 -8.73 -23.41
CA ILE A 328 0.41 -9.04 -22.52
C ILE A 328 -0.51 -7.83 -22.46
N LEU A 329 -1.50 -7.79 -23.35
CA LEU A 329 -2.45 -6.67 -23.47
C LEU A 329 -3.72 -6.83 -22.61
N GLY A 330 -3.96 -8.04 -22.08
CA GLY A 330 -5.18 -8.38 -21.33
C GLY A 330 -5.20 -7.90 -19.87
N GLY A 331 -4.04 -7.52 -19.32
CA GLY A 331 -3.96 -7.10 -17.91
C GLY A 331 -4.11 -8.23 -16.90
N THR A 332 -3.89 -9.46 -17.33
CA THR A 332 -3.90 -10.71 -16.55
C THR A 332 -2.73 -11.59 -16.94
#